data_AF-A0A521A073-F1
#
_entry.id   AF-A0A521A073-F1
#
_cell.length_a   1.000
_cell.length_b   1.000
_cell.length_c   1.000
_cell.angle_alpha   90.00
_cell.angle_beta   90.00
_cell.angle_gamma   90.00
#
_symmetry.space_group_name_H-M   'P 1'
#
loop_
_entity.id
_entity.type
_entity.pdbx_description
1 polymer ?
#
loop_
_entity_poly.entity_id
_entity_poly.type
_entity_poly.pdbx_seq_one_letter_code
_entity_poly.pdbx_strand_id
1 'polypeptide(L)' 'MSPRNVYAATLRPGVVSGFSEKTFIAIVAGIRDEAIASGCNSKEKRQKAMADFNRTVGQKETFCYIFFKAVGRKWMTG' A
#
# COMPACT_ATOMS: atom_id res chain seq x y z
N MET A 1 11.44 16.14 -10.13
CA MET A 1 10.67 15.15 -9.35
C MET A 1 11.61 14.48 -8.37
N SER A 2 11.22 14.23 -7.13
CA SER A 2 12.06 13.54 -6.12
C SER A 2 11.32 12.37 -5.47
N PRO A 3 11.97 11.20 -5.32
CA PRO A 3 11.39 10.06 -4.59
C PRO A 3 11.37 10.31 -3.08
N ARG A 4 10.43 9.66 -2.40
CA ARG A 4 10.27 9.60 -0.94
C ARG A 4 9.95 8.15 -0.59
N ASN A 5 10.99 7.40 -0.22
CA ASN A 5 10.89 5.98 0.08
C ASN A 5 10.38 5.79 1.50
N VAL A 6 9.42 4.91 1.68
CA VAL A 6 8.95 4.43 2.97
C VAL A 6 9.28 2.94 3.06
N TYR A 7 10.17 2.60 4.00
CA TYR A 7 10.47 1.23 4.37
C TYR A 7 9.82 0.94 5.72
N ALA A 8 8.71 0.20 5.71
CA ALA A 8 8.10 -0.31 6.91
C ALA A 8 8.72 -1.68 7.20
N ALA A 9 9.64 -1.70 8.16
CA ALA A 9 10.35 -2.89 8.61
C ALA A 9 10.20 -3.04 10.13
N THR A 10 10.49 -4.22 10.64
CA THR A 10 10.40 -4.57 12.07
C THR A 10 11.18 -3.64 13.00
N LEU A 11 12.29 -3.05 12.52
CA LEU A 11 13.07 -2.05 13.23
C LEU A 11 12.37 -0.67 13.36
N ARG A 12 11.21 -0.48 12.72
CA ARG A 12 10.41 0.76 12.72
C ARG A 12 8.93 0.45 13.02
N PRO A 13 8.59 -0.05 14.22
CA PRO A 13 7.24 -0.56 14.52
C PRO A 13 6.13 0.50 14.39
N GLY A 14 6.41 1.78 14.67
CA GLY A 14 5.45 2.86 14.44
C GLY A 14 5.11 3.07 12.96
N VAL A 15 6.08 2.87 12.06
CA VAL A 15 5.88 2.94 10.61
C VAL A 15 5.08 1.73 10.13
N VAL A 16 5.37 0.53 10.65
CA VAL A 16 4.58 -0.68 10.36
C VAL A 16 3.11 -0.48 10.72
N SER A 17 2.82 -0.01 11.94
CA SER A 17 1.43 0.16 12.37
C SER A 17 0.71 1.28 11.61
N GLY A 18 1.33 2.45 11.46
CA GLY A 18 0.69 3.59 10.79
C GLY A 18 0.54 3.39 9.29
N PHE A 19 1.63 2.99 8.62
CA PHE A 19 1.69 2.93 7.16
C PHE A 19 1.14 1.62 6.62
N SER A 20 1.62 0.48 7.12
CA SER A 20 1.23 -0.81 6.55
C SER A 20 -0.15 -1.26 7.05
N GLU A 21 -0.33 -1.37 8.37
CA GLU A 21 -1.58 -1.93 8.96
C GLU A 21 -2.77 -0.97 8.79
N LYS A 22 -2.64 0.26 9.28
CA LYS A 22 -3.76 1.21 9.36
C LYS A 22 -4.05 1.93 8.04
N THR A 23 -3.13 1.87 7.07
CA THR A 23 -3.29 2.54 5.77
C THR A 23 -3.38 1.54 4.64
N PHE A 24 -2.29 0.85 4.27
CA PHE A 24 -2.29 0.00 3.06
C PHE A 24 -3.17 -1.25 3.19
N ILE A 25 -3.08 -1.99 4.30
CA ILE A 25 -3.95 -3.14 4.55
C ILE A 25 -5.41 -2.69 4.58
N ALA A 26 -5.71 -1.56 5.25
CA ALA A 26 -7.05 -0.99 5.29
C ALA A 26 -7.59 -0.62 3.89
N ILE A 27 -6.78 0.02 3.05
CA ILE A 27 -7.14 0.37 1.66
C ILE A 27 -7.46 -0.87 0.86
N VAL A 28 -6.61 -1.90 0.89
CA VAL A 28 -6.84 -3.14 0.13
C VAL A 28 -8.03 -3.92 0.70
N ALA A 29 -8.24 -3.89 2.00
CA ALA A 29 -9.40 -4.48 2.66
C ALA A 29 -10.71 -3.80 2.24
N GLY A 30 -10.70 -2.47 2.09
CA GLY A 30 -11.86 -1.66 1.73
C GLY A 30 -12.46 -1.98 0.36
N ILE A 31 -11.62 -2.30 -0.63
CA ILE A 31 -12.06 -2.59 -2.02
C ILE A 31 -12.63 -4.02 -2.22
N ARG A 32 -13.10 -4.68 -1.15
CA ARG A 32 -13.49 -6.10 -1.23
C ARG A 32 -14.61 -6.33 -2.22
N ASP A 33 -15.69 -5.60 -2.00
CA ASP A 33 -16.96 -5.93 -2.64
C ASP A 33 -16.89 -5.52 -4.12
N GLU A 34 -16.19 -4.42 -4.44
CA GLU A 34 -15.88 -3.98 -5.81
C GLU A 34 -15.00 -4.99 -6.55
N ALA A 35 -13.95 -5.51 -5.90
CA ALA A 35 -13.04 -6.47 -6.54
C ALA A 35 -13.68 -7.84 -6.80
N ILE A 36 -14.66 -8.24 -5.98
CA ILE A 36 -15.45 -9.46 -6.19
C ILE A 36 -16.49 -9.21 -7.28
N ALA A 37 -17.21 -8.09 -7.23
CA ALA A 37 -18.24 -7.74 -8.20
C ALA A 37 -17.67 -7.55 -9.61
N SER A 38 -16.45 -7.03 -9.74
CA SER A 38 -15.77 -6.89 -11.03
C SER A 38 -15.23 -8.21 -11.60
N GLY A 39 -15.31 -9.31 -10.85
CA GLY A 39 -14.72 -10.60 -11.22
C GLY A 39 -13.19 -10.61 -11.20
N CYS A 40 -12.54 -9.53 -10.75
CA CYS A 40 -11.08 -9.43 -10.68
C CYS A 40 -10.47 -10.40 -9.65
N ASN A 41 -11.22 -10.78 -8.62
CA ASN A 41 -10.73 -11.67 -7.58
C ASN A 41 -11.87 -12.54 -7.00
N SER A 42 -11.67 -13.86 -6.93
CA SER A 42 -12.62 -14.73 -6.22
C SER A 42 -12.54 -14.48 -4.72
N LYS A 43 -13.60 -14.86 -3.98
CA LYS A 43 -13.64 -14.68 -2.53
C LYS A 43 -12.48 -15.42 -1.84
N GLU A 44 -12.18 -16.63 -2.28
CA GLU A 44 -11.13 -17.50 -1.74
C GLU A 44 -9.73 -16.92 -2.04
N LYS A 45 -9.49 -16.53 -3.31
CA LYS A 45 -8.22 -15.92 -3.72
C LYS A 45 -7.97 -14.62 -2.97
N ARG A 46 -9.00 -13.81 -2.75
CA ARG A 46 -8.90 -12.59 -1.97
C ARG A 46 -8.58 -12.87 -0.50
N GLN A 47 -9.27 -13.82 0.13
CA GLN A 47 -9.02 -14.16 1.53
C GLN A 47 -7.58 -14.62 1.74
N LYS A 48 -7.08 -15.46 0.82
CA LYS A 48 -5.67 -15.86 0.81
C LYS A 48 -4.73 -14.67 0.62
N ALA A 49 -4.99 -13.80 -0.35
CA ALA A 49 -4.14 -12.63 -0.62
C ALA A 49 -4.05 -11.69 0.59
N MET A 50 -5.16 -11.46 1.30
CA MET A 50 -5.14 -10.65 2.53
C MET A 50 -4.38 -11.32 3.66
N ALA A 51 -4.48 -12.64 3.83
CA ALA A 51 -3.70 -13.37 4.84
C ALA A 51 -2.20 -13.28 4.53
N ASP A 52 -1.82 -13.48 3.26
CA ASP A 52 -0.44 -13.36 2.80
C ASP A 52 0.09 -11.92 3.00
N PHE A 53 -0.72 -10.90 2.68
CA PHE A 53 -0.32 -9.50 2.87
C PHE A 53 -0.13 -9.13 4.36
N ASN A 54 -1.05 -9.56 5.23
CA ASN A 54 -0.89 -9.37 6.68
C ASN A 54 0.36 -10.06 7.22
N ARG A 55 0.71 -11.25 6.69
CA ARG A 55 1.93 -11.95 7.06
C ARG A 55 3.19 -11.20 6.64
N THR A 56 3.24 -10.62 5.45
CA THR A 56 4.39 -9.81 4.98
C THR A 56 4.59 -8.54 5.81
N VAL A 57 3.53 -7.97 6.38
CA VAL A 57 3.65 -6.82 7.28
C VAL A 57 4.06 -7.27 8.71
N GLY A 58 3.85 -8.54 9.05
CA GLY A 58 4.13 -9.14 10.35
C GLY A 58 5.57 -9.66 10.54
N GLN A 59 6.28 -9.02 11.47
CA GLN A 59 7.41 -9.55 12.26
C GLN A 59 8.71 -10.02 11.58
N LYS A 60 8.82 -10.24 10.26
CA LYS A 60 10.12 -10.59 9.63
C LYS A 60 10.37 -10.04 8.22
N GLU A 61 9.43 -9.32 7.63
CA GLU A 61 9.53 -8.84 6.25
C GLU A 61 9.44 -7.29 6.16
N THR A 62 9.76 -6.75 4.99
CA THR A 62 9.78 -5.30 4.73
C THR A 62 8.71 -4.95 3.69
N PHE A 63 7.87 -3.96 4.00
CA PHE A 63 7.00 -3.33 3.02
C PHE A 63 7.66 -2.04 2.52
N CYS A 64 7.81 -1.92 1.20
CA CYS A 64 8.42 -0.74 0.55
C CYS A 64 7.39 -0.04 -0.33
N TYR A 65 7.31 1.28 -0.21
CA TYR A 65 6.49 2.12 -1.08
C TYR A 65 7.21 3.44 -1.36
N ILE A 66 7.05 3.97 -2.57
CA ILE A 66 7.73 5.21 -3.00
C ILE A 66 6.69 6.24 -3.41
N PHE A 67 6.69 7.39 -2.74
CA PHE A 67 5.97 8.57 -3.20
C PHE A 67 6.87 9.42 -4.09
N PHE A 68 6.30 10.08 -5.10
CA PHE A 68 7.00 11.07 -5.90
C PHE A 68 6.41 12.46 -5.64
N LYS A 69 7.30 13.42 -5.35
CA LYS A 69 6.94 14.84 -5.24
C LYS A 69 7.51 15.60 -6.43
N ALA A 70 6.67 16.40 -7.10
CA ALA A 70 7.06 17.26 -8.20
C ALA A 70 6.34 18.61 -8.11
N VAL A 71 6.90 19.63 -8.76
CA VAL A 71 6.26 20.93 -8.97
C VAL A 71 6.28 21.23 -10.47
N GLY A 72 5.16 21.73 -11.01
CA GLY A 72 5.05 22.18 -12.40
C GLY A 72 5.10 23.70 -12.48
N ARG A 73 5.63 24.24 -13.59
CA ARG A 73 5.47 25.66 -13.93
C ARG A 73 4.51 25.79 -15.09
N LYS A 74 3.62 26.78 -15.03
CA LYS A 74 2.78 27.13 -16.17
C LYS A 74 3.66 27.67 -17.29
N TRP A 75 3.52 27.09 -18.47
CA TRP A 75 4.13 27.64 -19.68
C TRP A 75 3.44 28.97 -20.02
N MET A 76 4.21 30.03 -20.16
CA MET A 76 3.71 31.33 -20.64
C MET A 76 4.16 31.47 -22.09
N THR A 77 3.21 31.47 -23.03
CA THR A 77 3.43 31.90 -24.41
C THR A 77 3.55 33.42 -24.43
N GLY A 78 4.68 33.90 -24.94
CA GLY A 78 4.85 35.30 -25.38
C GLY A 78 4.50 35.44 -26.86
#